data_AF-A0A1G8Y408-F1
#
_entry.id   AF-A0A1G8Y408-F1
#
_cell.length_a   1.000
_cell.length_b   1.000
_cell.length_c   1.000
_cell.angle_alpha   90.00
_cell.angle_beta   90.00
_cell.angle_gamma   90.00
#
_symmetry.space_group_name_H-M   'P 1'
#
loop_
_entity.id
_entity.type
_entity.pdbx_description
1 polymer ?
#
loop_
_entity_poly.entity_id
_entity_poly.type
_entity_poly.pdbx_seq_one_letter_code
_entity_poly.pdbx_strand_id
1 'polypeptide(L)'
;MSIGSHADFSYYEQIFGRNPERYRRVLHLLQEELSDYFQSIRQSYLQGDAQGLRRNIHRLNPQLDMLQLSALRQSIDELGRTTTASMHVKDQLSSNLHQCFVQLQDDIARKIAQLSSEPTT
;
A
#
# COMPACT_ATOMS: atom_id res chain seq x y z
N MET A 1 19.09 6.17 -1.92
CA MET A 1 18.67 4.76 -2.08
C MET A 1 17.28 4.80 -2.68
N SER A 2 17.14 4.46 -3.95
CA SER A 2 15.82 4.31 -4.56
C SER A 2 15.15 3.13 -3.87
N ILE A 3 14.15 3.40 -3.04
CA ILE A 3 13.27 2.36 -2.49
C ILE A 3 12.39 1.92 -3.66
N GLY A 4 12.96 1.11 -4.55
CA GLY A 4 12.25 0.51 -5.68
C GLY A 4 11.27 -0.51 -5.13
N SER A 5 10.07 -0.05 -4.78
CA SER A 5 8.96 -0.88 -4.31
C SER A 5 7.89 -0.87 -5.38
N HIS A 6 8.22 -1.44 -6.54
CA HIS A 6 7.18 -1.67 -7.55
C HIS A 6 6.26 -2.78 -7.05
N ALA A 7 4.95 -2.55 -7.16
CA ALA A 7 3.97 -3.56 -6.79
C ALA A 7 4.06 -4.79 -7.71
N ASP A 8 4.15 -5.97 -7.13
CA ASP A 8 4.02 -7.23 -7.85
C ASP A 8 2.54 -7.62 -7.91
N PHE A 9 2.01 -7.75 -9.13
CA PHE A 9 0.62 -8.10 -9.36
C PHE A 9 0.38 -9.59 -9.66
N SER A 10 1.43 -10.42 -9.67
CA SER A 10 1.39 -11.82 -10.09
C SER A 10 0.32 -12.62 -9.34
N TYR A 11 0.12 -12.36 -8.05
CA TYR A 11 -0.93 -13.01 -7.25
C TYR A 11 -2.33 -12.71 -7.81
N TYR A 12 -2.60 -11.43 -8.11
CA TYR A 12 -3.87 -11.02 -8.68
C TYR A 12 -4.05 -11.49 -10.12
N GLU A 13 -2.97 -11.52 -10.91
CA GLU A 13 -2.99 -12.06 -12.27
C GLU A 13 -3.31 -13.56 -12.30
N GLN A 14 -2.76 -14.35 -11.37
CA GLN A 14 -3.08 -15.77 -11.27
C GLN A 14 -4.56 -16.03 -10.96
N ILE A 15 -5.17 -15.18 -10.12
CA ILE A 15 -6.55 -15.35 -9.69
C ILE A 15 -7.55 -14.76 -10.69
N PHE A 16 -7.26 -13.57 -11.22
CA PHE A 16 -8.21 -12.76 -12.00
C PHE A 16 -7.80 -12.55 -13.46
N GLY A 17 -6.60 -12.96 -13.89
CA GLY A 17 -6.08 -12.70 -15.23
C GLY A 17 -6.92 -13.30 -16.37
N ARG A 18 -7.79 -14.27 -16.08
CA ARG A 18 -8.77 -14.82 -17.04
C ARG A 18 -9.98 -13.92 -17.28
N ASN A 19 -10.17 -12.87 -16.46
CA ASN A 19 -11.29 -11.94 -16.56
C ASN A 19 -10.79 -10.51 -16.28
N PRO A 20 -10.35 -9.78 -17.32
CA PRO A 20 -9.75 -8.45 -17.17
C PRO A 20 -10.70 -7.43 -16.53
N GLU A 21 -12.01 -7.52 -16.79
CA GLU A 21 -13.01 -6.64 -16.16
C GLU A 21 -13.11 -6.88 -14.64
N ARG A 22 -13.15 -8.15 -14.23
CA ARG A 22 -13.14 -8.50 -12.80
C ARG A 22 -11.82 -8.11 -12.15
N TYR A 23 -10.71 -8.32 -12.84
CA TYR A 23 -9.40 -7.95 -12.36
C TYR A 23 -9.30 -6.43 -12.14
N ARG A 24 -9.73 -5.63 -13.12
CA ARG A 24 -9.77 -4.17 -13.01
C ARG A 24 -10.61 -3.70 -11.84
N ARG A 25 -11.80 -4.29 -11.64
CA ARG A 25 -12.66 -3.97 -10.48
C ARG A 25 -11.97 -4.28 -9.15
N VAL A 26 -11.27 -5.41 -9.05
CA VAL A 26 -10.51 -5.76 -7.84
C VAL A 26 -9.37 -4.77 -7.59
N LEU A 27 -8.66 -4.34 -8.64
CA LEU A 27 -7.60 -3.33 -8.50
C LEU A 27 -8.14 -1.97 -8.04
N HIS A 28 -9.31 -1.54 -8.52
CA HIS A 28 -9.96 -0.33 -8.02
C HIS A 28 -10.35 -0.45 -6.54
N LEU A 29 -10.95 -1.57 -6.13
CA LEU A 29 -11.30 -1.80 -4.72
C LEU A 29 -10.06 -1.81 -3.83
N LEU A 30 -8.98 -2.45 -4.29
CA LEU A 30 -7.70 -2.45 -3.61
C LEU A 30 -7.13 -1.03 -3.48
N GLN A 31 -7.23 -0.23 -4.55
CA GLN A 31 -6.76 1.15 -4.57
C GLN A 31 -7.47 2.02 -3.52
N GLU A 32 -8.80 1.88 -3.42
CA GLU A 32 -9.63 2.55 -2.42
C GLU A 32 -9.28 2.09 -1.00
N GLU A 33 -9.23 0.77 -0.78
CA GLU A 33 -8.95 0.18 0.55
C GLU A 33 -7.56 0.59 1.07
N LEU A 34 -6.54 0.58 0.19
CA LEU A 34 -5.20 1.06 0.53
C LEU A 34 -5.25 2.52 0.95
N SER A 35 -5.92 3.39 0.18
CA SER A 35 -6.02 4.82 0.49
C SER A 35 -6.58 5.08 1.89
N ASP A 36 -7.66 4.38 2.25
CA ASP A 36 -8.27 4.46 3.57
C ASP A 36 -7.32 4.00 4.68
N TYR A 37 -6.59 2.90 4.47
CA TYR A 37 -5.60 2.43 5.43
C TYR A 37 -4.45 3.43 5.63
N PHE A 38 -3.92 4.01 4.56
CA PHE A 38 -2.82 4.97 4.68
C PHE A 38 -3.24 6.24 5.43
N GLN A 39 -4.43 6.75 5.13
CA GLN A 39 -4.98 7.88 5.86
C GLN A 39 -5.17 7.54 7.34
N SER A 40 -5.70 6.35 7.64
CA SER A 40 -5.93 5.88 9.01
C SER A 40 -4.62 5.67 9.78
N ILE A 41 -3.60 5.06 9.16
CA ILE A 41 -2.26 4.88 9.72
C ILE A 41 -1.63 6.23 10.04
N ARG A 42 -1.67 7.17 9.08
CA ARG A 42 -1.13 8.52 9.26
C ARG A 42 -1.83 9.26 10.40
N GLN A 43 -3.15 9.18 10.47
CA GLN A 43 -3.93 9.82 11.53
C GLN A 43 -3.62 9.22 12.90
N SER A 44 -3.67 7.89 13.04
CA SER A 44 -3.33 7.21 14.29
C SER A 44 -1.91 7.54 14.73
N TYR A 45 -0.96 7.64 13.78
CA TYR A 45 0.41 8.02 14.08
C TYR A 45 0.55 9.46 14.60
N LEU A 46 -0.09 10.42 13.93
CA LEU A 46 -0.08 11.84 14.33
C LEU A 46 -0.76 12.07 15.69
N GLN A 47 -1.82 11.31 15.98
CA GLN A 47 -2.57 11.40 17.24
C GLN A 47 -1.90 10.61 18.39
N GLY A 48 -0.84 9.85 18.11
CA GLY A 48 -0.21 8.98 19.12
C GLY A 48 -1.06 7.76 19.50
N ASP A 49 -2.06 7.41 18.70
CA ASP A 49 -2.92 6.25 18.90
C ASP A 49 -2.19 4.97 18.45
N ALA A 50 -1.39 4.43 19.36
CA ALA A 50 -0.64 3.20 19.13
C ALA A 50 -1.53 1.98 18.83
N GLN A 51 -2.76 1.94 19.38
CA GLN A 51 -3.67 0.82 19.20
C GLN A 51 -4.33 0.86 17.82
N GLY A 52 -4.82 2.03 17.40
CA GLY A 52 -5.32 2.23 16.04
C GLY A 52 -4.24 2.01 14.99
N LEU A 53 -3.02 2.48 15.26
CA LEU A 53 -1.87 2.23 14.39
C LEU A 53 -1.63 0.73 14.21
N ARG A 54 -1.47 -0.03 15.31
CA ARG A 54 -1.29 -1.49 15.25
C ARG A 54 -2.42 -2.20 14.51
N ARG A 55 -3.67 -1.80 14.73
CA ARG A 55 -4.84 -2.39 14.07
C ARG A 55 -4.81 -2.16 12.56
N ASN A 56 -4.53 -0.93 12.13
CA ASN A 56 -4.48 -0.60 10.71
C ASN A 56 -3.31 -1.28 10.00
N ILE A 57 -2.14 -1.36 10.66
CA ILE A 57 -0.98 -2.11 10.15
C ILE A 57 -1.33 -3.59 9.95
N HIS A 58 -1.94 -4.23 10.94
CA HIS A 58 -2.32 -5.64 10.85
C HIS A 58 -3.30 -5.91 9.70
N ARG A 59 -4.20 -4.98 9.41
CA ARG A 59 -5.15 -5.10 8.28
C ARG A 59 -4.49 -4.89 6.93
N LEU A 60 -3.50 -4.01 6.86
CA LEU A 60 -2.77 -3.67 5.64
C LEU A 60 -1.74 -4.75 5.24
N ASN A 61 -1.11 -5.41 6.22
CA ASN A 61 -0.04 -6.39 5.98
C ASN A 61 -0.37 -7.48 4.94
N PRO A 62 -1.55 -8.13 4.96
CA PRO A 62 -1.90 -9.12 3.93
C PRO A 62 -1.90 -8.54 2.51
N GLN A 63 -2.34 -7.30 2.33
CA GLN A 63 -2.33 -6.64 1.02
C GLN A 63 -0.91 -6.35 0.56
N LEU A 64 -0.03 -5.93 1.48
CA LEU A 64 1.38 -5.70 1.18
C LEU A 64 2.10 -7.00 0.83
N ASP A 65 1.77 -8.10 1.51
CA ASP A 65 2.34 -9.42 1.20
C ASP A 65 1.87 -9.92 -0.17
N MET A 66 0.58 -9.74 -0.51
CA MET A 66 0.04 -10.10 -1.84
C MET A 66 0.67 -9.28 -2.97
N LEU A 67 1.06 -8.03 -2.69
CA LEU A 67 1.72 -7.12 -3.65
C LEU A 67 3.26 -7.17 -3.57
N GLN A 68 3.80 -8.04 -2.72
CA GLN A 68 5.24 -8.17 -2.42
C GLN A 68 5.96 -6.85 -2.05
N LEU A 69 5.25 -5.94 -1.37
CA LEU A 69 5.74 -4.62 -0.97
C LEU A 69 6.54 -4.68 0.33
N SER A 70 7.60 -5.48 0.33
CA SER A 70 8.44 -5.77 1.51
C SER A 70 9.07 -4.53 2.14
N ALA A 71 9.53 -3.55 1.35
CA ALA A 71 10.12 -2.32 1.88
C ALA A 71 9.09 -1.39 2.54
N LEU A 72 7.88 -1.31 1.99
CA LEU A 72 6.79 -0.57 2.60
C LEU A 72 6.35 -1.24 3.91
N ARG A 73 6.24 -2.57 3.92
CA ARG A 73 5.97 -3.34 5.13
C ARG A 73 7.00 -3.08 6.22
N GLN A 74 8.29 -3.10 5.88
CA GLN A 74 9.37 -2.77 6.83
C GLN A 74 9.20 -1.36 7.40
N SER A 75 8.95 -0.36 6.55
CA SER A 75 8.74 1.03 6.98
C SER A 75 7.55 1.18 7.94
N ILE A 76 6.47 0.44 7.69
CA ILE A 76 5.27 0.44 8.52
C ILE A 76 5.50 -0.28 9.85
N ASP A 77 6.20 -1.42 9.84
CA ASP A 77 6.55 -2.16 11.05
C ASP A 77 7.50 -1.35 11.94
N GLU A 78 8.44 -0.61 11.35
CA GLU A 78 9.31 0.34 12.07
C GLU A 78 8.47 1.44 12.75
N LEU A 79 7.47 1.97 12.05
CA LEU A 79 6.50 2.94 12.59
C LEU A 79 5.77 2.41 13.82
N GLY A 80 5.30 1.16 13.74
CA GLY A 80 4.61 0.49 14.85
C GLY A 80 5.49 0.28 16.09
N ARG A 81 6.82 0.26 15.91
CA ARG A 81 7.81 0.13 16.99
C ARG A 81 8.24 1.49 17.54
N THR A 82 8.24 2.54 16.73
CA THR A 82 8.67 3.91 17.10
C THR A 82 7.53 4.79 17.61
N THR A 83 6.76 4.30 18.58
CA THR A 83 5.71 5.12 19.24
C THR A 83 6.28 6.24 20.13
N THR A 84 7.54 6.10 20.59
CA THR A 84 8.28 7.07 21.42
C THR A 84 9.32 7.90 20.66
N ALA A 85 9.36 7.82 19.32
CA ALA A 85 10.32 8.57 18.50
C ALA A 85 10.14 10.09 18.60
N SER A 86 11.23 10.83 18.38
CA SER A 86 11.20 12.30 18.31
C SER A 86 10.34 12.78 17.13
N MET A 87 9.76 13.97 17.24
CA MET A 87 8.85 14.54 16.23
C MET A 87 9.49 14.58 14.82
N HIS A 88 10.78 14.87 14.73
CA HIS A 88 11.52 14.86 13.46
C HIS A 88 11.58 13.47 12.81
N VAL A 89 11.77 12.40 13.60
CA VAL A 89 11.72 11.01 13.12
C VAL A 89 10.31 10.67 12.66
N LYS A 90 9.29 11.20 13.35
CA LYS A 90 7.89 11.03 12.95
C LYS A 90 7.58 11.66 11.59
N ASP A 91 8.03 12.88 11.35
CA ASP A 91 7.80 13.55 10.07
C ASP A 91 8.51 12.86 8.91
N GLN A 92 9.75 12.41 9.13
CA GLN A 92 10.52 11.70 8.11
C GLN A 92 9.90 10.35 7.73
N LEU A 93 9.46 9.58 8.73
CA LEU A 93 8.77 8.30 8.51
C LEU A 93 7.41 8.48 7.82
N SER A 94 6.64 9.49 8.23
CA SER A 94 5.38 9.87 7.57
C SER A 94 5.58 10.24 6.10
N SER A 95 6.64 10.99 5.80
CA SER A 95 7.01 11.35 4.43
C SER A 95 7.39 10.13 3.59
N ASN A 96 8.21 9.23 4.14
CA ASN A 96 8.60 7.99 3.46
C ASN A 96 7.39 7.09 3.15
N LEU A 97 6.47 6.94 4.10
CA LEU A 97 5.22 6.21 3.88
C LEU A 97 4.39 6.85 2.78
N HIS A 98 4.27 8.18 2.79
CA HIS A 98 3.52 8.91 1.77
C HIS A 98 4.12 8.70 0.37
N GLN A 99 5.44 8.77 0.23
CA GLN A 99 6.12 8.52 -1.04
C GLN A 99 5.90 7.08 -1.54
N CYS A 100 6.02 6.09 -0.66
CA CYS A 100 5.76 4.69 -1.03
C CYS A 100 4.30 4.48 -1.44
N PHE A 101 3.36 5.15 -0.77
CA PHE A 101 1.94 5.09 -1.13
C PHE A 101 1.67 5.71 -2.50
N VAL A 102 2.23 6.89 -2.79
CA VAL A 102 2.07 7.54 -4.10
C VAL A 102 2.62 6.65 -5.21
N GLN A 103 3.77 6.00 -4.98
CA GLN A 103 4.33 5.05 -5.95
C GLN A 103 3.41 3.84 -6.15
N LEU A 104 2.86 3.27 -5.07
CA LEU A 104 1.93 2.15 -5.14
C LEU A 104 0.65 2.51 -5.92
N GLN A 105 0.11 3.71 -5.70
CA GLN A 105 -1.05 4.21 -6.43
C GLN A 105 -0.76 4.36 -7.92
N ASP A 106 0.42 4.86 -8.29
CA ASP A 106 0.85 4.94 -9.70
C ASP A 106 0.99 3.53 -10.31
N ASP A 107 1.60 2.57 -9.62
CA ASP A 107 1.72 1.19 -10.12
C ASP A 107 0.35 0.54 -10.35
N ILE A 108 -0.60 0.70 -9.42
CA ILE A 108 -1.97 0.19 -9.57
C ILE A 108 -2.68 0.87 -10.75
N ALA A 109 -2.57 2.20 -10.87
CA ALA A 109 -3.17 2.95 -11.97
C ALA A 109 -2.61 2.53 -13.33
N ARG A 110 -1.29 2.33 -13.43
CA ARG A 110 -0.64 1.80 -14.64
C ARG A 110 -1.14 0.41 -14.97
N LYS A 111 -1.28 -0.48 -13.97
CA LYS A 111 -1.81 -1.84 -14.19
C LYS A 111 -3.26 -1.81 -14.69
N ILE A 112 -4.11 -0.95 -14.12
CA ILE A 112 -5.49 -0.72 -14.57
C ILE A 112 -5.52 -0.23 -16.03
N ALA A 113 -4.65 0.71 -16.40
CA ALA A 113 -4.55 1.23 -17.76
C ALA A 113 -4.10 0.15 -18.77
N GLN A 114 -3.15 -0.71 -18.37
CA GLN A 114 -2.72 -1.87 -19.18
C GLN A 114 -3.89 -2.82 -19.46
N LEU A 115 -4.64 -3.20 -18.41
CA LEU A 115 -5.84 -4.05 -18.54
C LEU A 115 -6.99 -3.41 -19.34
N SER A 116 -6.92 -2.10 -19.58
CA SER A 116 -7.89 -1.38 -20.42
C SER A 116 -7.45 -1.26 -21.88
N SER A 117 -6.16 -1.49 -22.13
CA SER A 117 -5.53 -1.39 -23.46
C SER A 117 -5.33 -2.78 -24.10
N GLU A 118 -5.41 -3.85 -23.33
CA GLU A 118 -5.38 -5.22 -23.87
C GLU A 118 -6.64 -5.49 -24.70
N PRO A 119 -6.51 -5.80 -26.00
CA PRO A 119 -7.66 -6.15 -26.82
C PRO A 119 -8.24 -7.46 -26.29
N THR A 120 -9.50 -7.43 -25.85
CA THR A 120 -10.32 -8.63 -25.67
C THR A 120 -10.31 -9.39 -26.99
N THR A 121 -9.48 -10.44 -27.07
CA THR A 121 -9.40 -11.38 -28.18
C THR A 121 -10.28 -12.58 -27.90
#